data_AF-A0A0D3MS49-F1
#
_entry.id   AF-A0A0D3MS49-F1
#
_cell.length_a   1.000
_cell.length_b   1.000
_cell.length_c   1.000
_cell.angle_alpha   90.00
_cell.angle_beta   90.00
_cell.angle_gamma   90.00
#
_symmetry.space_group_name_H-M   'P 1'
#
loop_
_entity.id
_entity.type
_entity.pdbx_description
1 polymer ?
#
loop_
_entity_poly.entity_id
_entity_poly.type
_entity_poly.pdbx_seq_one_letter_code
_entity_poly.pdbx_strand_id
1 'polypeptide(L)'
;PCHWSSHFKSFDNRHFTFSGICQYLLARDCEDHSFSIVIETVQCADDPDAVCTRSVTVRLPALHNSLLKLKHGGGVAMDGQDIQL
;
A
#
# COMPACT_ATOMS: atom_id res chain seq x y z
N PRO A 1 11.55 -21.45 7.77
CA PRO A 1 10.13 -21.51 7.36
C PRO A 1 9.50 -20.12 7.45
N CYS A 2 9.56 -19.35 6.37
CA CYS A 2 8.96 -18.03 6.29
C CYS A 2 7.47 -18.18 5.97
N HIS A 3 6.60 -17.69 6.86
CA HIS A 3 5.15 -17.60 6.62
C HIS A 3 4.90 -16.35 5.77
N TRP A 4 4.81 -16.49 4.44
CA TRP A 4 4.68 -15.36 3.49
C TRP A 4 3.25 -14.86 3.32
N SER A 5 2.51 -14.69 4.41
CA SER A 5 1.19 -14.07 4.33
C SER A 5 1.28 -12.59 4.71
N SER A 6 0.67 -11.71 3.93
CA SER A 6 0.59 -10.30 4.32
C SER A 6 -0.28 -10.18 5.57
N HIS A 7 0.35 -9.80 6.68
CA HIS A 7 -0.31 -9.61 7.96
C HIS A 7 -0.70 -8.15 8.12
N PHE A 8 -2.01 -7.90 8.15
CA PHE A 8 -2.56 -6.59 8.39
C PHE A 8 -3.06 -6.49 9.82
N LYS A 9 -2.90 -5.32 10.40
CA LYS A 9 -3.41 -4.99 11.72
C LYS A 9 -4.28 -3.75 11.62
N SER A 10 -5.53 -3.86 12.06
CA SER A 10 -6.46 -2.73 12.08
C SER A 10 -6.17 -1.78 13.24
N PHE A 11 -6.77 -0.58 13.19
CA PHE A 11 -6.65 0.44 14.23
C PHE A 11 -7.18 0.01 15.60
N ASP A 12 -8.14 -0.93 15.63
CA ASP A 12 -8.67 -1.57 16.84
C ASP A 12 -7.94 -2.87 17.22
N ASN A 13 -6.71 -3.05 16.74
CA ASN A 13 -5.78 -4.11 17.15
C ASN A 13 -6.19 -5.53 16.71
N ARG A 14 -7.06 -5.67 15.69
CA ARG A 14 -7.40 -6.98 15.10
C ARG A 14 -6.41 -7.35 13.99
N HIS A 15 -6.06 -8.63 13.92
CA HIS A 15 -5.12 -9.16 12.95
C HIS A 15 -5.88 -9.87 11.83
N PHE A 16 -5.48 -9.59 10.59
CA PHE A 16 -6.04 -10.18 9.39
C PHE A 16 -4.91 -10.70 8.52
N THR A 17 -5.16 -11.83 7.87
CA THR A 17 -4.27 -12.39 6.87
C THR A 17 -4.97 -12.31 5.52
N PHE A 18 -4.29 -11.75 4.53
CA PHE A 18 -4.84 -11.56 3.20
C PHE A 18 -3.78 -11.84 2.14
N SER A 19 -4.12 -12.68 1.14
CA SER A 19 -3.20 -13.18 0.10
C SER A 19 -3.66 -12.84 -1.32
N GLY A 20 -4.44 -11.78 -1.51
CA GLY A 20 -4.82 -11.31 -2.84
C GLY A 20 -3.73 -10.46 -3.51
N ILE A 21 -3.67 -10.52 -4.85
CA ILE A 21 -2.71 -9.82 -5.71
C ILE A 21 -3.35 -8.69 -6.53
N CYS A 22 -3.77 -7.62 -5.86
CA CYS A 22 -4.48 -6.50 -6.49
C CYS A 22 -4.14 -5.18 -5.80
N GLN A 23 -4.88 -4.13 -6.16
CA GLN A 23 -4.91 -2.87 -5.43
C GLN A 23 -6.07 -2.89 -4.44
N TYR A 24 -5.77 -2.55 -3.19
CA TYR A 24 -6.75 -2.54 -2.10
C TYR A 24 -6.75 -1.18 -1.41
N LEU A 25 -7.95 -0.68 -1.11
CA LEU A 25 -8.12 0.47 -0.23
C LEU A 25 -7.80 0.03 1.20
N LEU A 26 -6.67 0.50 1.74
CA LEU A 26 -6.24 0.16 3.09
C LEU A 26 -6.93 1.03 4.13
N ALA A 27 -7.00 2.34 3.87
CA ALA A 27 -7.67 3.31 4.72
C ALA A 27 -8.10 4.53 3.90
N ARG A 28 -9.18 5.18 4.33
CA ARG A 28 -9.59 6.50 3.83
C ARG A 28 -10.25 7.27 4.96
N ASP A 29 -10.21 8.59 4.82
CA ASP A 29 -11.15 9.44 5.52
C ASP A 29 -12.56 9.24 4.93
N CYS A 30 -13.53 9.03 5.80
CA CYS A 30 -14.93 8.82 5.44
C CYS A 30 -15.77 10.10 5.54
N GLU A 31 -15.29 11.12 6.23
CA GLU A 31 -15.98 12.39 6.42
C GLU A 31 -15.55 13.37 5.33
N ASP A 32 -14.33 13.91 5.43
CA ASP A 32 -13.87 14.99 4.56
C ASP A 32 -13.13 14.50 3.32
N HIS A 33 -12.91 13.18 3.22
CA HIS A 33 -12.10 12.56 2.17
C HIS A 33 -10.70 13.19 2.08
N SER A 34 -10.16 13.63 3.22
CA SER A 34 -8.88 14.34 3.32
C SER A 34 -7.67 13.49 2.94
N PHE A 35 -7.80 12.16 2.96
CA PHE A 35 -6.79 11.24 2.46
C PHE A 35 -7.37 9.88 2.04
N SER A 36 -6.63 9.17 1.20
CA SER A 36 -6.82 7.74 0.95
C SER A 36 -5.49 7.03 0.77
N ILE A 37 -5.39 5.81 1.29
CA ILE A 37 -4.22 4.96 1.23
C ILE A 37 -4.58 3.68 0.47
N VAL A 38 -3.90 3.45 -0.64
CA VAL A 38 -4.05 2.26 -1.48
C VAL A 38 -2.77 1.45 -1.42
N ILE A 39 -2.89 0.16 -1.15
CA ILE A 39 -1.79 -0.80 -1.20
C ILE A 39 -1.87 -1.64 -2.48
N GLU A 40 -0.75 -1.86 -3.13
CA GLU A 40 -0.62 -2.76 -4.28
C GLU A 40 0.19 -3.99 -3.86
N THR A 41 -0.43 -5.16 -3.95
CA THR A 41 0.21 -6.46 -3.67
C THR A 41 0.40 -7.25 -4.95
N VAL A 42 1.52 -7.94 -5.07
CA VAL A 42 1.89 -8.74 -6.24
C VAL A 42 2.52 -10.06 -5.81
N GLN A 43 2.49 -11.05 -6.70
CA GLN A 43 3.30 -12.24 -6.54
C GLN A 43 4.78 -11.87 -6.74
N CYS A 44 5.63 -12.24 -5.78
CA CYS A 44 7.04 -11.87 -5.78
C CYS A 44 8.01 -13.06 -5.82
N ALA A 45 7.51 -14.28 -5.77
CA ALA A 45 8.30 -15.50 -5.94
C ALA A 45 7.51 -16.56 -6.73
N ASP A 46 8.19 -17.65 -7.10
CA ASP A 46 7.58 -18.78 -7.81
C ASP A 46 6.51 -19.50 -6.97
N ASP A 47 6.60 -19.37 -5.64
CA ASP A 47 5.56 -19.80 -4.72
C ASP A 47 4.29 -18.94 -4.93
N PRO A 48 3.15 -19.54 -5.33
CA PRO A 48 1.90 -18.81 -5.57
C PRO A 48 1.35 -18.13 -4.31
N ASP A 49 1.74 -18.59 -3.12
CA ASP A 49 1.33 -17.98 -1.84
C ASP A 49 2.25 -16.82 -1.43
N ALA A 50 3.38 -16.60 -2.12
CA ALA A 50 4.32 -15.52 -1.81
C ALA A 50 3.85 -14.18 -2.38
N VAL A 51 3.10 -13.44 -1.56
CA VAL A 51 2.58 -12.10 -1.86
C VAL A 51 3.41 -11.03 -1.16
N CYS A 52 3.97 -10.10 -1.95
CA CYS A 52 4.70 -8.95 -1.45
C CYS A 52 3.94 -7.64 -1.68
N THR A 53 4.16 -6.67 -0.81
CA THR A 53 3.74 -5.28 -1.06
C THR A 53 4.67 -4.63 -2.09
N ARG A 54 4.14 -4.29 -3.26
CA ARG A 54 4.88 -3.59 -4.32
C ARG A 54 4.93 -2.10 -4.07
N SER A 55 3.82 -1.51 -3.64
CA SER A 55 3.75 -0.09 -3.37
C SER A 55 2.64 0.30 -2.40
N VAL A 56 2.82 1.45 -1.77
CA VAL A 56 1.80 2.15 -0.99
C VAL A 56 1.60 3.53 -1.63
N THR A 57 0.37 3.85 -1.98
CA THR A 57 0.00 5.13 -2.59
C THR A 57 -0.86 5.91 -1.62
N VAL A 58 -0.42 7.11 -1.26
CA VAL A 58 -1.15 8.06 -0.44
C VAL A 58 -1.65 9.18 -1.36
N ARG A 59 -2.96 9.43 -1.32
CA ARG A 59 -3.58 10.58 -1.98
C ARG A 59 -3.95 11.60 -0.94
N LEU A 60 -3.57 12.86 -1.18
CA LEU A 60 -3.81 13.99 -0.30
C LEU A 60 -4.54 15.11 -1.07
N PRO A 61 -5.89 15.07 -1.16
CA PRO A 61 -6.65 16.11 -1.87
C PRO A 61 -6.36 17.53 -1.40
N ALA A 62 -6.20 17.72 -0.09
CA ALA A 62 -5.89 19.03 0.50
C ALA A 62 -4.54 19.61 0.07
N LEU A 63 -3.59 18.76 -0.35
CA LEU A 63 -2.28 19.16 -0.85
C LEU A 63 -2.29 19.12 -2.38
N HIS A 64 -3.08 19.96 -3.03
CA HIS A 64 -3.11 20.07 -4.51
C HIS A 64 -3.41 18.73 -5.23
N ASN A 65 -4.20 17.85 -4.61
CA ASN A 65 -4.42 16.48 -5.09
C ASN A 65 -3.14 15.65 -5.26
N SER A 66 -2.09 15.92 -4.48
CA SER A 66 -0.83 15.21 -4.56
C SER A 66 -0.99 13.71 -4.34
N LEU A 67 -0.25 12.95 -5.14
CA LEU A 67 -0.15 11.51 -5.08
C LEU A 67 1.28 11.13 -4.73
N LEU A 68 1.46 10.62 -3.52
CA LEU A 68 2.74 10.12 -3.04
C LEU A 68 2.75 8.60 -3.13
N LYS A 69 3.69 8.04 -3.89
CA LYS A 69 3.85 6.59 -4.08
C LYS A 69 5.17 6.12 -3.50
N LEU A 70 5.08 5.30 -2.46
CA LEU A 70 6.20 4.59 -1.85
C LEU A 70 6.33 3.23 -2.53
N LYS A 71 7.49 2.94 -3.13
CA LYS A 71 7.77 1.70 -3.85
C LYS A 71 8.63 0.77 -2.98
N HIS A 72 8.48 -0.53 -3.21
CA HIS A 72 9.41 -1.52 -2.67
C HIS A 72 10.86 -1.15 -3.04
N GLY A 73 11.81 -1.31 -2.11
CA GLY A 73 13.20 -0.93 -2.31
C GLY A 73 13.52 0.56 -2.05
N GLY A 74 12.58 1.32 -1.48
CA GLY A 74 12.83 2.69 -1.00
C GLY A 74 12.63 3.80 -2.02
N GLY A 75 12.20 3.47 -3.25
CA GLY A 75 11.85 4.49 -4.25
C GLY A 75 10.61 5.29 -3.82
N VAL A 76 10.65 6.61 -4.00
CA VAL A 76 9.54 7.51 -3.71
C VAL A 76 9.18 8.26 -4.98
N ALA A 77 7.90 8.38 -5.30
CA ALA A 77 7.41 9.21 -6.38
C ALA A 77 6.35 10.19 -5.89
N MET A 78 6.37 11.43 -6.40
CA MET A 78 5.33 12.43 -6.22
C MET A 78 4.73 12.75 -7.58
N ASP A 79 3.41 12.64 -7.70
CA ASP A 79 2.65 12.95 -8.91
C ASP A 79 3.16 12.20 -10.17
N GLY A 80 3.66 10.99 -9.95
CA GLY A 80 4.21 10.11 -10.99
C GLY A 80 5.70 10.32 -11.29
N GLN A 81 6.33 11.34 -10.71
CA GLN A 81 7.76 11.61 -10.88
C GLN A 81 8.56 11.03 -9.72
N ASP A 82 9.56 10.20 -10.04
CA ASP A 82 10.48 9.66 -9.03
C ASP A 82 11.32 10.77 -8.40
N ILE A 83 11.37 10.76 -7.06
CA ILE A 83 12.18 11.65 -6.24
C ILE A 83 13.41 10.86 -5.81
N GLN A 84 14.57 11.46 -6.03
CA GLN A 84 15.84 10.96 -5.49
C GLN A 84 16.06 11.66 -4.15
N LEU A 85 15.93 10.88 -3.07
CA LEU A 85 16.25 11.32 -1.70
C LEU A 85 17.74 11.27 -1.44
#